data_AF-A0A1F2T2R3-F1
#
_entry.id   AF-A0A1F2T2R3-F1
#
_cell.length_a   1.000
_cell.length_b   1.000
_cell.length_c   1.000
_cell.angle_alpha   90.00
_cell.angle_beta   90.00
_cell.angle_gamma   90.00
#
_symmetry.space_group_name_H-M   'P 1'
#
loop_
_entity.id
_entity.type
_entity.pdbx_description
1 polymer ?
#
loop_
_entity_poly.entity_id
_entity_poly.type
_entity_poly.pdbx_seq_one_letter_code
_entity_poly.pdbx_strand_id
1 'polypeptide(L)'
;MTSDARRADWRFLLPMPDSQPFAHMVLLGGPPGLAALLRALGVALDISRSVPPGRTADAVVVLHDSPIAPHRAALALAGGGVFYAEVDRRTARGLLETPRRLCRRLRAARLRPSALYWVVPHFDDARRFVPLDSAGALDWYFDAAWRQLSYARMAAARLARLWMRGNSARFGSVAPCYSVVAVEDSVSTTIPAVLTDLTLKSHLIDSGASFALVTSGQDDGSRVVMLPFGRGEAPRAAIKVSRLPAFNGHTTREHRRLLRLRSQLSADLRPTLPRPYQASSWHGLAVAVESFAPGPSMAASTGYRGATAAQQIDDLRAATEWLARVHSQWQVSEAAWTDSEIDRWVEGPCRDYARTFGFDIRTDRLFTDTYGHAQQLRGKRCPIVLQHDDFGPWNVHRSDQGLTVIDWEADGEVPQGGAPALQDLIYFVTHWFFVAMRAHSRSSRRHAYERLVASNPGSDIAIAAARAAVDSYMRALRIDPAFLRVLTVVTWVRHAVARHLRDQSSPVEHNQYVDYVKTLAVYAHVLFDDAIE
;
A
#
# COMPACT_ATOMS: atom_id res chain seq x y z
N MET A 1 15.38 -14.02 -12.96
CA MET A 1 13.96 -14.41 -13.08
C MET A 1 13.15 -13.45 -12.24
N THR A 2 12.61 -12.39 -12.82
CA THR A 2 11.57 -11.57 -12.17
C THR A 2 10.40 -12.50 -11.88
N SER A 3 10.04 -12.69 -10.60
CA SER A 3 9.02 -13.66 -10.27
C SER A 3 7.67 -13.08 -10.69
N ASP A 4 6.92 -13.80 -11.53
CA ASP A 4 5.56 -13.43 -11.91
C ASP A 4 4.57 -13.73 -10.75
N ALA A 5 4.98 -13.57 -9.48
CA ALA A 5 4.19 -13.97 -8.31
C ALA A 5 2.84 -13.27 -8.23
N ARG A 6 2.75 -12.05 -8.77
CA ARG A 6 1.50 -11.31 -8.96
C ARG A 6 0.48 -12.07 -9.81
N ARG A 7 0.93 -12.83 -10.83
CA ARG A 7 0.08 -13.67 -11.68
C ARG A 7 -0.54 -14.86 -10.94
N ALA A 8 -0.11 -15.11 -9.72
CA ALA A 8 -0.64 -16.13 -8.83
C ALA A 8 -1.47 -15.54 -7.66
N ASP A 9 -1.74 -14.23 -7.60
CA ASP A 9 -2.45 -13.61 -6.45
C ASP A 9 -3.92 -14.09 -6.33
N TRP A 10 -4.53 -14.62 -7.40
CA TRP A 10 -5.86 -15.23 -7.33
C TRP A 10 -5.93 -16.44 -6.38
N ARG A 11 -4.79 -17.07 -6.05
CA ARG A 11 -4.75 -18.21 -5.12
C ARG A 11 -5.28 -17.86 -3.73
N PHE A 12 -5.14 -16.59 -3.31
CA PHE A 12 -5.63 -16.11 -2.03
C PHE A 12 -7.16 -16.00 -1.96
N LEU A 13 -7.85 -16.18 -3.10
CA LEU A 13 -9.31 -16.20 -3.18
C LEU A 13 -9.89 -17.62 -3.06
N LEU A 14 -9.05 -18.65 -3.13
CA LEU A 14 -9.53 -20.02 -3.23
C LEU A 14 -9.83 -20.61 -1.86
N PRO A 15 -11.01 -21.25 -1.68
CA PRO A 15 -11.16 -22.22 -0.59
C PRO A 15 -10.20 -23.40 -0.84
N MET A 16 -9.66 -24.00 0.21
CA MET A 16 -8.90 -25.25 0.15
C MET A 16 -9.42 -26.17 1.25
N PRO A 17 -9.63 -27.46 0.95
CA PRO A 17 -9.94 -28.44 1.97
C PRO A 17 -8.80 -28.51 3.01
N ASP A 18 -9.14 -28.36 4.29
CA ASP A 18 -8.25 -28.56 5.44
C ASP A 18 -6.91 -27.81 5.42
N SER A 19 -6.84 -26.67 4.71
CA SER A 19 -5.61 -25.87 4.54
C SER A 19 -4.42 -26.69 3.98
N GLN A 20 -4.68 -27.78 3.26
CA GLN A 20 -3.66 -28.58 2.58
C GLN A 20 -3.45 -28.11 1.14
N PRO A 21 -2.25 -28.27 0.56
CA PRO A 21 -2.04 -28.04 -0.87
C PRO A 21 -3.00 -28.90 -1.70
N PHE A 22 -3.45 -28.39 -2.85
CA PHE A 22 -4.20 -29.20 -3.80
C PHE A 22 -3.37 -30.40 -4.27
N ALA A 23 -3.93 -31.61 -4.23
CA ALA A 23 -3.24 -32.80 -4.70
C ALA A 23 -2.99 -32.73 -6.21
N HIS A 24 -3.99 -32.29 -6.98
CA HIS A 24 -3.91 -32.16 -8.43
C HIS A 24 -4.64 -30.93 -8.96
N MET A 25 -3.88 -29.92 -9.37
CA MET A 25 -4.41 -28.72 -10.00
C MET A 25 -4.31 -28.80 -11.54
N VAL A 26 -5.39 -28.49 -12.24
CA VAL A 26 -5.36 -28.22 -13.69
C VAL A 26 -5.24 -26.71 -13.89
N LEU A 27 -4.14 -26.24 -14.46
CA LEU A 27 -3.84 -24.84 -14.74
C LEU A 27 -3.80 -24.56 -16.25
N LEU A 28 -4.83 -23.88 -16.75
CA LEU A 28 -4.98 -23.54 -18.16
C LEU A 28 -4.76 -22.03 -18.37
N GLY A 29 -3.80 -21.66 -19.23
CA GLY A 29 -3.39 -20.27 -19.45
C GLY A 29 -2.27 -19.80 -18.50
N GLY A 30 -1.89 -18.53 -18.59
CA GLY A 30 -0.83 -17.90 -17.79
C GLY A 30 0.59 -18.10 -18.34
N PRO A 31 1.55 -17.31 -17.82
CA PRO A 31 2.91 -17.25 -18.34
C PRO A 31 3.69 -18.55 -18.14
N PRO A 32 4.73 -18.79 -18.98
CA PRO A 32 5.68 -19.88 -18.77
C PRO A 32 6.30 -19.79 -17.37
N GLY A 33 6.21 -20.88 -16.59
CA GLY A 33 6.75 -20.94 -15.23
C GLY A 33 5.74 -20.77 -14.10
N LEU A 34 4.51 -20.32 -14.37
CA LEU A 34 3.47 -20.17 -13.33
C LEU A 34 3.18 -21.48 -12.59
N ALA A 35 3.14 -22.62 -13.30
CA ALA A 35 2.95 -23.93 -12.68
C ALA A 35 4.10 -24.29 -11.72
N ALA A 36 5.35 -24.07 -12.14
CA ALA A 36 6.51 -24.33 -11.29
C ALA A 36 6.49 -23.43 -10.04
N LEU A 37 6.10 -22.17 -10.20
CA LEU A 37 5.95 -21.23 -9.10
C LEU A 37 4.87 -21.68 -8.10
N LEU A 38 3.68 -22.07 -8.57
CA LEU A 38 2.60 -22.54 -7.70
C LEU A 38 2.99 -23.81 -6.91
N ARG A 39 3.74 -24.73 -7.53
CA ARG A 39 4.32 -25.89 -6.81
C ARG A 39 5.33 -25.45 -5.76
N ALA A 40 6.26 -24.55 -6.12
CA ALA A 40 7.27 -24.03 -5.21
C ALA A 40 6.66 -23.27 -4.01
N LEU A 41 5.51 -22.63 -4.21
CA LEU A 41 4.74 -21.96 -3.16
C LEU A 41 3.85 -22.91 -2.34
N GLY A 42 3.87 -24.21 -2.63
CA GLY A 42 3.06 -25.20 -1.92
C GLY A 42 1.56 -25.05 -2.16
N VAL A 43 1.14 -24.47 -3.29
CA VAL A 43 -0.29 -24.32 -3.63
C VAL A 43 -0.86 -25.63 -4.13
N ALA A 44 -0.07 -26.41 -4.87
CA ALA A 44 -0.45 -27.73 -5.36
C ALA A 44 0.76 -28.67 -5.42
N LEU A 45 0.52 -29.96 -5.19
CA LEU A 45 1.53 -31.02 -5.27
C LEU A 45 1.81 -31.38 -6.74
N ASP A 46 0.75 -31.63 -7.52
CA ASP A 46 0.85 -31.81 -8.97
C ASP A 46 0.04 -30.76 -9.73
N ILE A 47 0.54 -30.38 -10.92
CA ILE A 47 -0.10 -29.41 -11.80
C ILE A 47 -0.07 -29.89 -13.25
N SER A 48 -1.25 -30.08 -13.84
CA SER A 48 -1.42 -30.38 -15.26
C SER A 48 -1.74 -29.11 -16.08
N ARG A 49 -1.17 -29.02 -17.29
CA ARG A 49 -1.36 -27.87 -18.22
C ARG A 49 -2.40 -28.14 -19.32
N SER A 50 -2.98 -29.33 -19.31
CA SER A 50 -4.04 -29.79 -20.21
C SER A 50 -5.20 -30.34 -19.39
N VAL A 51 -6.37 -30.44 -20.01
CA VAL A 51 -7.55 -31.04 -19.38
C VAL A 51 -7.36 -32.57 -19.36
N PRO A 52 -7.24 -33.21 -18.19
CA PRO A 52 -7.09 -34.65 -18.10
C PRO A 52 -8.40 -35.36 -18.48
N PRO A 53 -8.35 -36.64 -18.87
CA PRO A 53 -9.56 -37.45 -19.02
C PRO A 53 -10.20 -37.71 -17.65
N GLY A 54 -11.51 -37.48 -17.55
CA GLY A 54 -12.28 -37.74 -16.33
C GLY A 54 -12.20 -36.62 -15.28
N ARG A 55 -12.75 -36.90 -14.09
CA ARG A 55 -12.87 -35.96 -12.97
C ARG A 55 -11.78 -36.23 -11.92
N THR A 56 -10.54 -35.85 -12.22
CA THR A 56 -9.37 -36.21 -11.39
C THR A 56 -8.79 -35.07 -10.57
N ALA A 57 -9.12 -33.81 -10.91
CA ALA A 57 -8.47 -32.64 -10.32
C ALA A 57 -9.26 -32.08 -9.14
N ASP A 58 -8.62 -31.82 -8.00
CA ASP A 58 -9.24 -31.14 -6.86
C ASP A 58 -9.20 -29.60 -6.98
N ALA A 59 -8.42 -29.07 -7.94
CA ALA A 59 -8.52 -27.70 -8.40
C ALA A 59 -8.49 -27.56 -9.93
N VAL A 60 -9.34 -26.69 -10.48
CA VAL A 60 -9.29 -26.30 -11.90
C VAL A 60 -9.23 -24.77 -12.00
N VAL A 61 -8.19 -24.26 -12.66
CA VAL A 61 -7.89 -22.83 -12.80
C VAL A 61 -7.81 -22.50 -14.29
N VAL A 62 -8.68 -21.60 -14.75
CA VAL A 62 -8.75 -21.16 -16.15
C VAL A 62 -8.45 -19.67 -16.22
N LEU A 63 -7.24 -19.32 -16.64
CA LEU A 63 -6.82 -17.93 -16.79
C LEU A 63 -7.31 -17.32 -18.09
N HIS A 64 -7.35 -15.99 -18.16
CA HIS A 64 -8.05 -15.24 -19.20
C HIS A 64 -7.54 -15.51 -20.64
N ASP A 65 -6.28 -15.89 -20.75
CA ASP A 65 -5.54 -16.21 -21.97
C ASP A 65 -5.69 -17.69 -22.39
N SER A 66 -6.42 -18.50 -21.63
CA SER A 66 -6.64 -19.91 -21.94
C SER A 66 -7.43 -20.11 -23.24
N PRO A 67 -7.02 -21.05 -24.11
CA PRO A 67 -7.81 -21.43 -25.28
C PRO A 67 -9.03 -22.29 -24.91
N ILE A 68 -9.13 -22.78 -23.67
CA ILE A 68 -10.22 -23.67 -23.23
C ILE A 68 -11.34 -22.87 -22.55
N ALA A 69 -12.59 -23.17 -22.92
CA ALA A 69 -13.73 -22.47 -22.32
C ALA A 69 -13.92 -22.92 -20.86
N PRO A 70 -14.18 -22.00 -19.91
CA PRO A 70 -14.30 -22.32 -18.49
C PRO A 70 -15.22 -23.51 -18.17
N HIS A 71 -16.42 -23.54 -18.76
CA HIS A 71 -17.40 -24.61 -18.54
C HIS A 71 -16.96 -25.99 -19.06
N ARG A 72 -16.02 -26.06 -20.03
CA ARG A 72 -15.44 -27.33 -20.48
C ARG A 72 -14.37 -27.82 -19.52
N ALA A 73 -13.52 -26.91 -19.05
CA ALA A 73 -12.49 -27.24 -18.07
C ALA A 73 -13.09 -27.71 -16.73
N ALA A 74 -14.25 -27.16 -16.35
CA ALA A 74 -15.00 -27.58 -15.15
C ALA A 74 -15.31 -29.08 -15.11
N LEU A 75 -15.36 -29.77 -16.26
CA LEU A 75 -15.59 -31.21 -16.33
C LEU A 75 -14.43 -32.04 -15.79
N ALA A 76 -13.24 -31.46 -15.61
CA ALA A 76 -12.09 -32.13 -14.99
C ALA A 76 -12.16 -32.18 -13.46
N LEU A 77 -13.06 -31.40 -12.85
CA LEU A 77 -13.09 -31.20 -11.40
C LEU A 77 -13.67 -32.41 -10.68
N ALA A 78 -12.88 -33.01 -9.80
CA ALA A 78 -13.29 -34.08 -8.88
C ALA A 78 -14.35 -33.61 -7.87
N GLY A 79 -14.95 -34.56 -7.14
CA GLY A 79 -15.86 -34.25 -6.03
C GLY A 79 -15.12 -33.48 -4.93
N GLY A 80 -15.78 -32.49 -4.32
CA GLY A 80 -15.16 -31.63 -3.30
C GLY A 80 -14.14 -30.61 -3.85
N GLY A 81 -13.98 -30.51 -5.17
CA GLY A 81 -12.98 -29.64 -5.79
C GLY A 81 -13.37 -28.16 -5.89
N VAL A 82 -12.38 -27.35 -6.27
CA VAL A 82 -12.48 -25.88 -6.40
C VAL A 82 -12.19 -25.43 -7.82
N PHE A 83 -13.00 -24.49 -8.32
CA PHE A 83 -12.90 -23.95 -9.66
C PHE A 83 -12.66 -22.44 -9.63
N TYR A 84 -11.70 -21.98 -10.43
CA TYR A 84 -11.44 -20.56 -10.68
C TYR A 84 -11.41 -20.28 -12.18
N ALA A 85 -12.04 -19.19 -12.61
CA ALA A 85 -11.95 -18.74 -13.99
C ALA A 85 -11.87 -17.22 -14.11
N GLU A 86 -11.09 -16.76 -15.09
CA GLU A 86 -10.97 -15.38 -15.51
C GLU A 86 -11.62 -15.16 -16.87
N VAL A 87 -12.35 -14.06 -17.01
CA VAL A 87 -13.00 -13.68 -18.27
C VAL A 87 -12.69 -12.21 -18.58
N ASP A 88 -11.97 -11.98 -19.67
CA ASP A 88 -11.79 -10.65 -20.25
C ASP A 88 -12.82 -10.40 -21.37
N ARG A 89 -13.82 -9.59 -21.07
CA ARG A 89 -14.93 -9.26 -21.99
C ARG A 89 -14.56 -8.24 -23.05
N ARG A 90 -13.34 -7.69 -23.02
CA ARG A 90 -12.81 -6.83 -24.07
C ARG A 90 -12.29 -7.63 -25.27
N THR A 91 -12.18 -8.94 -25.12
CA THR A 91 -11.82 -9.88 -26.19
C THR A 91 -13.06 -10.38 -26.92
N ALA A 92 -12.93 -10.73 -28.20
CA ALA A 92 -14.03 -11.30 -28.99
C ALA A 92 -14.65 -12.56 -28.32
N ARG A 93 -13.80 -13.38 -27.69
CA ARG A 93 -14.21 -14.59 -26.97
C ARG A 93 -15.01 -14.28 -25.72
N GLY A 94 -14.57 -13.29 -24.93
CA GLY A 94 -15.20 -12.96 -23.65
C GLY A 94 -16.42 -12.06 -23.77
N LEU A 95 -16.59 -11.33 -24.88
CA LEU A 95 -17.64 -10.32 -25.06
C LEU A 95 -19.04 -10.82 -24.70
N LEU A 96 -19.37 -12.05 -25.11
CA LEU A 96 -20.67 -12.70 -24.89
C LEU A 96 -20.78 -13.45 -23.56
N GLU A 97 -19.67 -13.65 -22.85
CA GLU A 97 -19.61 -14.42 -21.61
C GLU A 97 -19.85 -13.50 -20.41
N THR A 98 -21.13 -13.20 -20.15
CA THR A 98 -21.51 -12.42 -18.97
C THR A 98 -21.44 -13.26 -17.69
N PRO A 99 -21.25 -12.66 -16.50
CA PRO A 99 -21.21 -13.42 -15.24
C PRO A 99 -22.43 -14.33 -15.03
N ARG A 100 -23.63 -13.86 -15.39
CA ARG A 100 -24.86 -14.67 -15.28
C ARG A 100 -24.81 -15.91 -16.18
N ARG A 101 -24.31 -15.77 -17.41
CA ARG A 101 -24.19 -16.89 -18.36
C ARG A 101 -23.17 -17.92 -17.86
N LEU A 102 -22.00 -17.46 -17.41
CA LEU A 102 -20.98 -18.34 -16.86
C LEU A 102 -21.48 -19.06 -15.60
N CYS A 103 -22.04 -18.34 -14.63
CA CYS A 103 -22.60 -18.94 -13.42
C CYS A 103 -23.69 -19.98 -13.73
N ARG A 104 -24.56 -19.73 -14.72
CA ARG A 104 -25.56 -20.72 -15.16
C ARG A 104 -24.91 -21.99 -15.73
N ARG A 105 -23.85 -21.84 -16.53
CA ARG A 105 -23.12 -22.99 -17.09
C ARG A 105 -22.37 -23.77 -16.01
N LEU A 106 -21.79 -23.09 -15.01
CA LEU A 106 -21.14 -23.73 -13.87
C LEU A 106 -22.15 -24.53 -13.03
N ARG A 107 -23.34 -23.99 -12.78
CA ARG A 107 -24.43 -24.73 -12.12
C ARG A 107 -24.88 -25.95 -12.91
N ALA A 108 -24.96 -25.86 -14.24
CA ALA A 108 -25.24 -27.00 -15.10
C ALA A 108 -24.15 -28.09 -15.01
N ALA A 109 -22.91 -27.71 -14.64
CA ALA A 109 -21.81 -28.63 -14.35
C ALA A 109 -21.74 -29.07 -12.87
N ARG A 110 -22.80 -28.85 -12.08
CA ARG A 110 -22.87 -29.15 -10.63
C ARG A 110 -21.84 -28.40 -9.78
N LEU A 111 -21.51 -27.18 -10.20
CA LEU A 111 -20.68 -26.27 -9.42
C LEU A 111 -21.54 -25.12 -8.90
N ARG A 112 -21.34 -24.77 -7.64
CA ARG A 112 -21.94 -23.61 -6.99
C ARG A 112 -20.96 -22.44 -7.03
N PRO A 113 -21.25 -21.37 -7.80
CA PRO A 113 -20.47 -20.13 -7.72
C PRO A 113 -20.51 -19.59 -6.29
N SER A 114 -19.32 -19.39 -5.70
CA SER A 114 -19.15 -18.91 -4.32
C SER A 114 -18.77 -17.45 -4.27
N ALA A 115 -18.04 -16.94 -5.27
CA ALA A 115 -17.64 -15.54 -5.34
C ALA A 115 -17.50 -15.07 -6.79
N LEU A 116 -17.72 -13.77 -7.01
CA LEU A 116 -17.58 -13.10 -8.30
C LEU A 116 -16.83 -11.79 -8.09
N TYR A 117 -15.73 -11.59 -8.81
CA TYR A 117 -14.87 -10.42 -8.64
C TYR A 117 -14.75 -9.60 -9.91
N TRP A 118 -14.79 -8.29 -9.80
CA TRP A 118 -14.25 -7.39 -10.80
C TRP A 118 -12.75 -7.26 -10.59
N VAL A 119 -11.98 -7.55 -11.64
CA VAL A 119 -10.51 -7.44 -11.61
C VAL A 119 -10.08 -6.12 -12.27
N VAL A 120 -9.26 -5.35 -11.56
CA VAL A 120 -8.91 -3.97 -11.91
C VAL A 120 -7.40 -3.78 -11.99
N PRO A 121 -6.88 -3.08 -13.02
CA PRO A 121 -7.58 -2.66 -14.23
C PRO A 121 -7.84 -3.81 -15.21
N HIS A 122 -7.01 -4.86 -15.18
CA HIS A 122 -7.11 -6.08 -15.96
C HIS A 122 -6.23 -7.19 -15.33
N PHE A 123 -6.27 -8.41 -15.86
CA PHE A 123 -5.57 -9.56 -15.27
C PHE A 123 -4.04 -9.46 -15.29
N ASP A 124 -3.45 -8.91 -16.36
CA ASP A 124 -1.98 -8.82 -16.47
C ASP A 124 -1.34 -7.80 -15.49
N ASP A 125 -2.11 -6.80 -15.04
CA ASP A 125 -1.68 -5.85 -13.99
C ASP A 125 -2.73 -5.83 -12.87
N ALA A 126 -3.25 -6.98 -12.44
CA ALA A 126 -4.29 -7.01 -11.42
C ALA A 126 -3.78 -6.30 -10.14
N ARG A 127 -4.48 -5.24 -9.75
CA ARG A 127 -4.22 -4.45 -8.53
C ARG A 127 -5.31 -4.65 -7.48
N ARG A 128 -6.52 -5.02 -7.91
CA ARG A 128 -7.66 -5.25 -7.02
C ARG A 128 -8.60 -6.30 -7.59
N PHE A 129 -9.17 -7.10 -6.70
CA PHE A 129 -10.30 -7.99 -6.95
C PHE A 129 -11.45 -7.52 -6.07
N VAL A 130 -12.44 -6.86 -6.67
CA VAL A 130 -13.55 -6.23 -5.96
C VAL A 130 -14.78 -7.15 -6.06
N PRO A 131 -15.32 -7.67 -4.96
CA PRO A 131 -16.47 -8.55 -5.02
C PRO A 131 -17.69 -7.82 -5.59
N LEU A 132 -18.24 -8.38 -6.67
CA LEU A 132 -19.37 -7.83 -7.42
C LEU A 132 -20.72 -8.07 -6.73
N ASP A 133 -20.74 -8.93 -5.73
CA ASP A 133 -21.91 -9.22 -4.90
C ASP A 133 -21.98 -8.38 -3.61
N SER A 134 -20.93 -7.62 -3.29
CA SER A 134 -20.88 -6.76 -2.09
C SER A 134 -21.02 -5.29 -2.45
N ALA A 135 -22.16 -4.70 -2.06
CA ALA A 135 -22.40 -3.27 -2.21
C ALA A 135 -21.36 -2.44 -1.42
N GLY A 136 -21.03 -2.86 -0.20
CA GLY A 136 -20.04 -2.18 0.64
C GLY A 136 -18.64 -2.18 0.01
N ALA A 137 -18.23 -3.27 -0.64
CA ALA A 137 -16.95 -3.34 -1.33
C ALA A 137 -16.89 -2.45 -2.57
N LEU A 138 -17.99 -2.39 -3.33
CA LEU A 138 -18.09 -1.50 -4.48
C LEU A 138 -18.08 -0.03 -4.05
N ASP A 139 -18.83 0.33 -3.02
CA ASP A 139 -18.83 1.69 -2.47
C ASP A 139 -17.44 2.10 -1.96
N TRP A 140 -16.80 1.23 -1.17
CA TRP A 140 -15.41 1.39 -0.74
C TRP A 140 -14.47 1.62 -1.92
N TYR A 141 -14.57 0.78 -2.96
CA TYR A 141 -13.72 0.89 -4.13
C TYR A 141 -13.93 2.22 -4.87
N PHE A 142 -15.18 2.68 -5.05
CA PHE A 142 -15.43 3.97 -5.68
C PHE A 142 -14.95 5.15 -4.82
N ASP A 143 -15.05 5.04 -3.48
CA ASP A 143 -14.50 6.06 -2.59
C ASP A 143 -12.97 6.10 -2.59
N ALA A 144 -12.32 4.94 -2.63
CA ALA A 144 -10.86 4.83 -2.60
C ALA A 144 -10.20 5.11 -3.97
N ALA A 145 -10.77 4.62 -5.07
CA ALA A 145 -10.11 4.63 -6.38
C ALA A 145 -10.58 5.74 -7.33
N TRP A 146 -11.79 6.31 -7.17
CA TRP A 146 -12.35 7.28 -8.15
C TRP A 146 -12.17 8.74 -7.77
N ARG A 147 -11.77 9.08 -6.53
CA ARG A 147 -11.58 10.49 -6.11
C ARG A 147 -10.46 11.22 -6.87
N GLN A 148 -9.52 10.50 -7.48
CA GLN A 148 -8.43 11.12 -8.26
C GLN A 148 -8.76 11.32 -9.76
N LEU A 149 -9.97 10.98 -10.22
CA LEU A 149 -10.32 10.96 -11.65
C LEU A 149 -11.10 12.21 -12.10
N SER A 150 -11.21 12.41 -13.42
CA SER A 150 -11.88 13.56 -14.05
C SER A 150 -13.38 13.68 -13.70
N TYR A 151 -13.96 14.87 -13.86
CA TYR A 151 -15.40 15.14 -13.60
C TYR A 151 -16.35 14.14 -14.28
N ALA A 152 -16.03 13.71 -15.51
CA ALA A 152 -16.82 12.70 -16.23
C ALA A 152 -16.81 11.33 -15.53
N ARG A 153 -15.67 10.90 -14.97
CA ARG A 153 -15.55 9.64 -14.24
C ARG A 153 -16.21 9.71 -12.86
N MET A 154 -16.21 10.88 -12.23
CA MET A 154 -16.99 11.11 -11.01
C MET A 154 -18.50 11.04 -11.26
N ALA A 155 -18.99 11.65 -12.35
CA ALA A 155 -20.39 11.53 -12.74
C ALA A 155 -20.76 10.07 -13.03
N ALA A 156 -19.89 9.34 -13.74
CA ALA A 156 -20.04 7.90 -13.96
C ALA A 156 -20.05 7.10 -12.65
N ALA A 157 -19.21 7.44 -11.66
CA ALA A 157 -19.22 6.79 -10.35
C ALA A 157 -20.51 7.09 -9.56
N ARG A 158 -21.02 8.32 -9.60
CA ARG A 158 -22.31 8.69 -9.00
C ARG A 158 -23.47 7.95 -9.66
N LEU A 159 -23.47 7.87 -10.99
CA LEU A 159 -24.46 7.10 -11.76
C LEU A 159 -24.35 5.60 -11.45
N ALA A 160 -23.13 5.06 -11.37
CA ALA A 160 -22.88 3.68 -10.95
C ALA A 160 -23.43 3.44 -9.54
N ARG A 161 -23.19 4.33 -8.57
CA ARG A 161 -23.76 4.24 -7.21
C ARG A 161 -25.28 4.26 -7.21
N LEU A 162 -25.90 5.16 -7.97
CA LEU A 162 -27.36 5.22 -8.11
C LEU A 162 -27.91 3.93 -8.74
N TRP A 163 -27.21 3.36 -9.72
CA TRP A 163 -27.57 2.06 -10.33
C TRP A 163 -27.36 0.88 -9.38
N MET A 164 -26.35 0.92 -8.51
CA MET A 164 -26.03 -0.14 -7.55
C MET A 164 -27.02 -0.21 -6.39
N ARG A 165 -27.57 0.93 -5.94
CA ARG A 165 -28.57 1.00 -4.86
C ARG A 165 -29.84 0.19 -5.12
N GLY A 166 -30.08 -0.27 -6.35
CA GLY A 166 -31.21 -1.14 -6.69
C GLY A 166 -30.87 -2.61 -6.95
N ASN A 167 -29.63 -2.97 -7.35
CA ASN A 167 -29.23 -4.35 -7.66
C ASN A 167 -27.72 -4.47 -8.01
N SER A 168 -26.84 -4.79 -7.06
CA SER A 168 -25.39 -4.99 -7.31
C SER A 168 -25.11 -6.01 -8.42
N ALA A 169 -25.97 -7.03 -8.59
CA ALA A 169 -25.86 -8.03 -9.65
C ALA A 169 -26.14 -7.50 -11.07
N ARG A 170 -26.54 -6.23 -11.25
CA ARG A 170 -26.56 -5.54 -12.55
C ARG A 170 -25.19 -4.95 -12.90
N PHE A 171 -24.40 -4.48 -11.93
CA PHE A 171 -23.05 -3.95 -12.19
C PHE A 171 -22.09 -5.01 -12.73
N GLY A 172 -22.24 -6.27 -12.29
CA GLY A 172 -21.48 -7.39 -12.87
C GLY A 172 -21.62 -7.51 -14.40
N SER A 173 -22.74 -7.10 -14.99
CA SER A 173 -22.92 -7.16 -16.46
C SER A 173 -22.17 -6.09 -17.25
N VAL A 174 -21.52 -5.13 -16.58
CA VAL A 174 -20.70 -4.08 -17.22
C VAL A 174 -19.22 -4.16 -16.84
N ALA A 175 -18.83 -5.02 -15.89
CA ALA A 175 -17.44 -5.24 -15.55
C ALA A 175 -16.67 -5.74 -16.80
N PRO A 176 -15.56 -5.07 -17.21
CA PRO A 176 -14.80 -5.45 -18.40
C PRO A 176 -13.99 -6.73 -18.20
N CYS A 177 -13.48 -6.96 -16.99
CA CYS A 177 -12.69 -8.14 -16.62
C CYS A 177 -13.25 -8.68 -15.31
N TYR A 178 -13.62 -9.96 -15.24
CA TYR A 178 -14.14 -10.54 -14.01
C TYR A 178 -13.63 -11.96 -13.79
N SER A 179 -13.49 -12.35 -12.53
CA SER A 179 -13.19 -13.73 -12.16
C SER A 179 -14.31 -14.34 -11.32
N VAL A 180 -14.44 -15.66 -11.40
CA VAL A 180 -15.41 -16.46 -10.65
C VAL A 180 -14.67 -17.52 -9.85
N VAL A 181 -15.03 -17.65 -8.58
CA VAL A 181 -14.72 -18.84 -7.78
C VAL A 181 -16.01 -19.66 -7.68
N ALA A 182 -15.90 -20.96 -7.89
CA ALA A 182 -16.98 -21.91 -7.68
C ALA A 182 -16.44 -23.14 -6.96
N VAL A 183 -17.32 -23.81 -6.22
CA VAL A 183 -17.00 -25.05 -5.52
C VAL A 183 -17.98 -26.13 -5.95
N GLU A 184 -17.57 -27.39 -5.80
CA GLU A 184 -18.50 -28.51 -5.91
C GLU A 184 -19.52 -28.49 -4.75
N ASP A 185 -20.75 -28.97 -4.98
CA ASP A 185 -21.86 -28.82 -4.02
C ASP A 185 -21.61 -29.49 -2.65
N SER A 186 -20.75 -30.52 -2.58
CA SER A 186 -20.36 -31.18 -1.32
C SER A 186 -19.43 -30.34 -0.45
N VAL A 187 -18.83 -29.28 -0.98
CA VAL A 187 -17.92 -28.41 -0.22
C VAL A 187 -18.73 -27.53 0.73
N SER A 188 -18.50 -27.71 2.03
CA SER A 188 -19.17 -26.98 3.10
C SER A 188 -18.66 -25.55 3.28
N THR A 189 -17.37 -25.30 3.03
CA THR A 189 -16.73 -23.99 3.19
C THR A 189 -16.49 -23.29 1.86
N THR A 190 -16.93 -22.04 1.77
CA THR A 190 -16.66 -21.16 0.61
C THR A 190 -15.68 -20.04 0.96
N ILE A 191 -15.15 -20.04 2.19
CA ILE A 191 -14.23 -19.02 2.67
C ILE A 191 -12.83 -19.33 2.12
N PRO A 192 -12.08 -18.31 1.67
CA PRO A 192 -10.70 -18.51 1.26
C PRO A 192 -9.84 -19.20 2.33
N ALA A 193 -9.01 -20.16 1.92
CA ALA A 193 -8.25 -21.02 2.82
C ALA A 193 -7.31 -20.26 3.75
N VAL A 194 -6.75 -19.16 3.27
CA VAL A 194 -5.85 -18.28 4.04
C VAL A 194 -6.53 -17.71 5.29
N LEU A 195 -7.85 -17.77 5.35
CA LEU A 195 -8.64 -17.31 6.48
C LEU A 195 -9.06 -18.45 7.42
N THR A 196 -8.83 -19.72 7.05
CA THR A 196 -9.38 -20.87 7.77
C THR A 196 -8.85 -20.98 9.21
N ASP A 197 -7.58 -20.63 9.41
CA ASP A 197 -6.90 -20.76 10.71
C ASP A 197 -6.94 -19.49 11.56
N LEU A 198 -7.72 -18.48 11.14
CA LEU A 198 -7.92 -17.27 11.90
C LEU A 198 -8.91 -17.52 13.05
N THR A 199 -8.36 -17.59 14.27
CA THR A 199 -9.13 -17.82 15.51
C THR A 199 -10.20 -16.76 15.76
N LEU A 200 -10.05 -15.56 15.19
CA LEU A 200 -10.93 -14.41 15.38
C LEU A 200 -12.10 -14.31 14.38
N LYS A 201 -12.35 -15.36 13.59
CA LYS A 201 -13.43 -15.40 12.58
C LYS A 201 -14.75 -14.86 13.13
N SER A 202 -15.19 -15.29 14.31
CA SER A 202 -16.53 -14.96 14.83
C SER A 202 -16.79 -13.48 15.12
N HIS A 203 -15.74 -12.66 15.32
CA HIS A 203 -15.90 -11.24 15.65
C HIS A 203 -15.54 -10.28 14.51
N LEU A 204 -14.75 -10.75 13.53
CA LEU A 204 -14.21 -9.91 12.46
C LEU A 204 -14.67 -10.32 11.06
N ILE A 205 -15.15 -11.55 10.89
CA ILE A 205 -15.50 -12.13 9.59
C ILE A 205 -16.87 -12.82 9.71
N ASP A 206 -17.91 -12.16 9.24
CA ASP A 206 -19.26 -12.72 9.24
C ASP A 206 -19.34 -14.00 8.40
N SER A 207 -20.20 -14.93 8.81
CA SER A 207 -20.57 -16.08 7.98
C SER A 207 -21.23 -15.59 6.69
N GLY A 208 -20.50 -15.63 5.59
CA GLY A 208 -20.93 -15.09 4.30
C GLY A 208 -20.37 -13.71 3.95
N ALA A 209 -19.30 -13.26 4.63
CA ALA A 209 -18.54 -12.10 4.22
C ALA A 209 -17.95 -12.28 2.80
N SER A 210 -17.96 -11.19 2.02
CA SER A 210 -17.23 -11.11 0.75
C SER A 210 -15.88 -10.43 0.98
N PHE A 211 -14.84 -10.82 0.25
CA PHE A 211 -13.49 -10.30 0.49
C PHE A 211 -12.98 -9.50 -0.71
N ALA A 212 -12.64 -8.23 -0.53
CA ALA A 212 -11.86 -7.53 -1.54
C ALA A 212 -10.38 -7.90 -1.39
N LEU A 213 -9.70 -8.14 -2.52
CA LEU A 213 -8.25 -8.34 -2.56
C LEU A 213 -7.58 -7.09 -3.10
N VAL A 214 -6.53 -6.61 -2.44
CA VAL A 214 -5.68 -5.51 -2.89
C VAL A 214 -4.26 -6.03 -3.10
N THR A 215 -3.77 -5.88 -4.32
CA THR A 215 -2.50 -6.44 -4.83
C THR A 215 -1.64 -5.34 -5.47
N SER A 216 -1.90 -4.06 -5.13
CA SER A 216 -1.36 -2.86 -5.80
C SER A 216 0.14 -2.57 -5.58
N GLY A 217 0.85 -3.48 -4.94
CA GLY A 217 2.30 -3.45 -4.79
C GLY A 217 3.06 -3.32 -6.10
N GLN A 218 4.18 -2.58 -6.10
CA GLN A 218 5.01 -2.37 -7.29
C GLN A 218 5.97 -3.54 -7.55
N ASP A 219 6.21 -4.39 -6.55
CA ASP A 219 7.15 -5.51 -6.60
C ASP A 219 6.59 -6.75 -5.88
N ASP A 220 7.38 -7.83 -5.92
CA ASP A 220 7.07 -9.09 -5.24
C ASP A 220 7.17 -9.00 -3.72
N GLY A 221 7.86 -7.99 -3.19
CA GLY A 221 7.99 -7.70 -1.76
C GLY A 221 6.69 -7.19 -1.13
N SER A 222 5.84 -6.61 -1.96
CA SER A 222 4.56 -6.07 -1.53
C SER A 222 3.59 -7.16 -1.07
N ARG A 223 2.88 -6.89 0.02
CA ARG A 223 1.87 -7.80 0.58
C ARG A 223 0.58 -7.78 -0.24
N VAL A 224 -0.15 -8.87 -0.11
CA VAL A 224 -1.54 -8.96 -0.53
C VAL A 224 -2.42 -8.62 0.67
N VAL A 225 -3.40 -7.73 0.50
CA VAL A 225 -4.31 -7.32 1.57
C VAL A 225 -5.72 -7.80 1.24
N MET A 226 -6.33 -8.56 2.15
CA MET A 226 -7.73 -8.94 2.10
C MET A 226 -8.56 -8.08 3.04
N LEU A 227 -9.67 -7.56 2.53
CA LEU A 227 -10.62 -6.73 3.28
C LEU A 227 -11.96 -7.49 3.36
N PRO A 228 -12.35 -8.02 4.52
CA PRO A 228 -13.66 -8.65 4.72
C PRO A 228 -14.76 -7.59 4.76
N PHE A 229 -15.81 -7.80 3.96
CA PHE A 229 -17.02 -6.99 3.95
C PHE A 229 -18.21 -7.83 4.41
N GLY A 230 -18.88 -7.36 5.46
CA GLY A 230 -20.21 -7.83 5.83
C GLY A 230 -21.29 -7.35 4.85
N ARG A 231 -22.56 -7.56 5.19
CA ARG A 231 -23.69 -7.14 4.35
C ARG A 231 -23.85 -5.61 4.32
N GLY A 232 -23.23 -4.97 3.35
CA GLY A 232 -23.36 -3.51 3.12
C GLY A 232 -22.54 -2.63 4.07
N GLU A 233 -21.65 -3.24 4.87
CA GLU A 233 -20.81 -2.52 5.84
C GLU A 233 -19.41 -2.23 5.27
N ALA A 234 -18.72 -1.25 5.87
CA ALA A 234 -17.30 -1.03 5.66
C ALA A 234 -16.47 -2.19 6.25
N PRO A 235 -15.23 -2.43 5.76
CA PRO A 235 -14.42 -3.51 6.28
C PRO A 235 -13.98 -3.20 7.71
N ARG A 236 -13.99 -4.22 8.58
CA ARG A 236 -13.62 -4.08 10.01
C ARG A 236 -12.16 -4.45 10.28
N ALA A 237 -11.55 -5.19 9.37
CA ALA A 237 -10.18 -5.66 9.47
C ALA A 237 -9.42 -5.50 8.14
N ALA A 238 -8.10 -5.52 8.23
CA ALA A 238 -7.20 -5.74 7.11
C ALA A 238 -6.37 -6.99 7.40
N ILE A 239 -6.33 -7.91 6.42
CA ILE A 239 -5.61 -9.17 6.52
C ILE A 239 -4.45 -9.11 5.53
N LYS A 240 -3.25 -8.91 6.05
CA LYS A 240 -2.01 -8.76 5.28
C LYS A 240 -1.34 -10.11 5.15
N VAL A 241 -1.10 -10.54 3.91
CA VAL A 241 -0.47 -11.82 3.58
C VAL A 241 0.79 -11.57 2.78
N SER A 242 1.92 -12.13 3.21
CA SER A 242 3.15 -12.10 2.44
C SER A 242 2.95 -12.83 1.10
N ARG A 243 3.37 -12.21 -0.01
CA ARG A 243 3.25 -12.84 -1.33
C ARG A 243 4.21 -14.00 -1.51
N LEU A 244 5.45 -13.86 -1.01
CA LEU A 244 6.50 -14.88 -1.06
C LEU A 244 7.09 -15.11 0.33
N PRO A 245 7.59 -16.33 0.63
CA PRO A 245 8.20 -16.62 1.93
C PRO A 245 9.39 -15.71 2.28
N ALA A 246 10.15 -15.29 1.27
CA ALA A 246 11.29 -14.38 1.43
C ALA A 246 10.91 -13.05 2.13
N PHE A 247 9.63 -12.64 2.04
CA PHE A 247 9.12 -11.40 2.61
C PHE A 247 8.27 -11.59 3.88
N ASN A 248 8.26 -12.80 4.46
CA ASN A 248 7.56 -13.07 5.73
C ASN A 248 8.05 -12.17 6.89
N GLY A 249 9.33 -11.83 6.86
CA GLY A 249 9.94 -10.94 7.85
C GLY A 249 9.26 -9.59 7.92
N HIS A 250 8.77 -9.05 6.81
CA HIS A 250 8.14 -7.73 6.75
C HIS A 250 6.82 -7.73 7.52
N THR A 251 5.94 -8.66 7.18
CA THR A 251 4.61 -8.84 7.82
C THR A 251 4.72 -9.09 9.31
N THR A 252 5.65 -9.97 9.72
CA THR A 252 5.84 -10.29 11.14
C THR A 252 6.47 -9.14 11.93
N ARG A 253 7.40 -8.39 11.33
CA ARG A 253 8.00 -7.19 11.97
C ARG A 253 6.96 -6.09 12.16
N GLU A 254 6.15 -5.79 11.14
CA GLU A 254 5.11 -4.76 11.27
C GLU A 254 4.13 -5.10 12.39
N HIS A 255 3.63 -6.34 12.45
CA HIS A 255 2.72 -6.77 13.51
C HIS A 255 3.32 -6.56 14.91
N ARG A 256 4.58 -6.94 15.12
CA ARG A 256 5.30 -6.71 16.39
C ARG A 256 5.54 -5.23 16.66
N ARG A 257 5.87 -4.43 15.63
CA ARG A 257 6.07 -2.99 15.75
C ARG A 257 4.78 -2.31 16.21
N LEU A 258 3.63 -2.65 15.61
CA LEU A 258 2.32 -2.15 16.01
C LEU A 258 2.01 -2.48 17.48
N LEU A 259 2.26 -3.71 17.93
CA LEU A 259 2.07 -4.08 19.34
C LEU A 259 2.92 -3.19 20.27
N ARG A 260 4.22 -3.01 19.95
CA ARG A 260 5.14 -2.18 20.73
C ARG A 260 4.69 -0.71 20.73
N LEU A 261 4.48 -0.12 19.56
CA LEU A 261 4.15 1.31 19.41
C LEU A 261 2.85 1.67 20.15
N ARG A 262 1.81 0.85 20.02
CA ARG A 262 0.53 1.06 20.70
C ARG A 262 0.63 1.01 22.23
N SER A 263 1.54 0.18 22.76
CA SER A 263 1.74 0.06 24.21
C SER A 263 2.34 1.32 24.83
N GLN A 264 3.01 2.14 24.02
CA GLN A 264 3.64 3.39 24.44
C GLN A 264 2.73 4.62 24.27
N LEU A 265 1.58 4.47 23.60
CA LEU A 265 0.64 5.56 23.37
C LEU A 265 -0.42 5.69 24.46
N SER A 266 -0.79 6.93 24.74
CA SER A 266 -1.93 7.33 25.56
C SER A 266 -3.24 6.76 25.01
N ALA A 267 -4.26 6.69 25.88
CA ALA A 267 -5.54 6.06 25.55
C ALA A 267 -6.27 6.68 24.35
N ASP A 268 -6.05 7.97 24.10
CA ASP A 268 -6.65 8.74 23.02
C ASP A 268 -5.88 8.67 21.70
N LEU A 269 -4.56 8.46 21.72
CA LEU A 269 -3.74 8.26 20.51
C LEU A 269 -3.69 6.80 20.08
N ARG A 270 -3.81 5.85 21.01
CA ARG A 270 -3.77 4.41 20.71
C ARG A 270 -4.77 3.97 19.62
N PRO A 271 -6.01 4.50 19.52
CA PRO A 271 -6.94 4.15 18.44
C PRO A 271 -6.54 4.68 17.06
N THR A 272 -5.58 5.61 16.98
CA THR A 272 -5.10 6.19 15.71
C THR A 272 -4.08 5.30 14.98
N LEU A 273 -3.69 4.18 15.59
CA LEU A 273 -2.95 3.10 14.93
C LEU A 273 -3.88 1.91 14.70
N PRO A 274 -3.65 1.07 13.68
CA PRO A 274 -4.29 -0.22 13.55
C PRO A 274 -4.10 -1.05 14.83
N ARG A 275 -5.16 -1.71 15.28
CA ARG A 275 -5.10 -2.69 16.37
C ARG A 275 -4.64 -4.03 15.79
N PRO A 276 -3.44 -4.52 16.13
CA PRO A 276 -3.03 -5.87 15.75
C PRO A 276 -3.90 -6.88 16.50
N TYR A 277 -4.40 -7.87 15.77
CA TYR A 277 -5.33 -8.88 16.27
C TYR A 277 -4.69 -10.26 16.36
N GLN A 278 -4.09 -10.72 15.27
CA GLN A 278 -3.46 -12.05 15.19
C GLN A 278 -2.31 -12.01 14.19
N ALA A 279 -1.26 -12.80 14.45
CA ALA A 279 -0.26 -13.19 13.48
C ALA A 279 -0.23 -14.72 13.36
N SER A 280 -0.12 -15.24 12.15
CA SER A 280 -0.15 -16.67 11.84
C SER A 280 0.63 -16.95 10.55
N SER A 281 0.60 -18.20 10.09
CA SER A 281 1.17 -18.61 8.82
C SER A 281 0.21 -19.47 8.02
N TRP A 282 0.24 -19.35 6.71
CA TRP A 282 -0.54 -20.15 5.77
C TRP A 282 0.37 -20.59 4.61
N HIS A 283 0.55 -21.91 4.42
CA HIS A 283 1.53 -22.47 3.47
C HIS A 283 2.93 -21.81 3.52
N GLY A 284 3.41 -21.58 4.75
CA GLY A 284 4.71 -20.93 4.95
C GLY A 284 4.73 -19.43 4.60
N LEU A 285 3.59 -18.80 4.33
CA LEU A 285 3.44 -17.35 4.16
C LEU A 285 2.95 -16.71 5.45
N ALA A 286 3.57 -15.61 5.88
CA ALA A 286 3.12 -14.87 7.05
C ALA A 286 1.77 -14.18 6.79
N VAL A 287 0.86 -14.29 7.76
CA VAL A 287 -0.46 -13.65 7.76
C VAL A 287 -0.57 -12.80 9.02
N ALA A 288 -0.89 -11.52 8.87
CA ALA A 288 -1.19 -10.61 9.97
C ALA A 288 -2.59 -10.01 9.82
N VAL A 289 -3.34 -9.97 10.90
CA VAL A 289 -4.69 -9.39 10.98
C VAL A 289 -4.62 -8.16 11.87
N GLU A 290 -5.18 -7.05 11.39
CA GLU A 290 -5.28 -5.78 12.12
C GLU A 290 -6.62 -5.08 11.86
N SER A 291 -6.97 -4.08 12.67
CA SER A 291 -8.15 -3.26 12.42
C SER A 291 -7.99 -2.45 11.13
N PHE A 292 -9.10 -2.29 10.40
CA PHE A 292 -9.13 -1.46 9.21
C PHE A 292 -8.98 0.04 9.56
N ALA A 293 -8.35 0.80 8.67
CA ALA A 293 -8.23 2.26 8.78
C ALA A 293 -9.43 2.96 8.09
N PRO A 294 -10.33 3.60 8.85
CA PRO A 294 -11.53 4.19 8.29
C PRO A 294 -11.23 5.45 7.47
N GLY A 295 -12.04 5.67 6.44
CA GLY A 295 -11.98 6.87 5.60
C GLY A 295 -10.93 6.81 4.47
N PRO A 296 -10.97 7.79 3.56
CA PRO A 296 -9.98 7.92 2.50
C PRO A 296 -8.58 8.23 3.07
N SER A 297 -7.54 7.79 2.36
CA SER A 297 -6.19 8.32 2.55
C SER A 297 -6.17 9.83 2.26
N MET A 298 -5.31 10.59 2.92
CA MET A 298 -5.11 12.02 2.66
C MET A 298 -4.65 12.28 1.22
N ALA A 299 -3.89 11.37 0.62
CA ALA A 299 -3.55 11.42 -0.80
C ALA A 299 -4.79 11.47 -1.72
N ALA A 300 -5.87 10.81 -1.30
CA ALA A 300 -7.13 10.77 -2.03
C ALA A 300 -8.03 11.98 -1.70
N SER A 301 -8.09 12.44 -0.45
CA SER A 301 -8.87 13.63 -0.07
C SER A 301 -8.21 14.92 -0.54
N THR A 302 -6.91 15.11 -0.33
CA THR A 302 -6.16 16.30 -0.73
C THR A 302 -6.01 16.38 -2.25
N GLY A 303 -5.77 15.24 -2.92
CA GLY A 303 -5.61 15.16 -4.37
C GLY A 303 -6.94 15.21 -5.15
N TYR A 304 -8.07 15.22 -4.45
CA TYR A 304 -9.39 15.28 -5.06
C TYR A 304 -9.57 16.56 -5.88
N ARG A 305 -10.13 16.45 -7.09
CA ARG A 305 -10.25 17.60 -8.01
C ARG A 305 -11.12 18.73 -7.47
N GLY A 306 -12.08 18.43 -6.59
CA GLY A 306 -12.94 19.40 -5.94
C GLY A 306 -12.53 19.74 -4.51
N ALA A 307 -11.34 19.35 -4.05
CA ALA A 307 -10.86 19.72 -2.71
C ALA A 307 -10.57 21.22 -2.69
N THR A 308 -11.05 21.90 -1.65
CA THR A 308 -10.74 23.31 -1.42
C THR A 308 -9.39 23.46 -0.73
N ALA A 309 -8.73 24.60 -0.90
CA ALA A 309 -7.48 24.89 -0.18
C ALA A 309 -7.67 24.75 1.35
N ALA A 310 -8.81 25.20 1.87
CA ALA A 310 -9.15 25.06 3.29
C ALA A 310 -9.18 23.59 3.75
N GLN A 311 -9.77 22.68 2.96
CA GLN A 311 -9.78 21.25 3.26
C GLN A 311 -8.37 20.64 3.23
N GLN A 312 -7.57 21.00 2.22
CA GLN A 312 -6.20 20.51 2.09
C GLN A 312 -5.32 20.96 3.26
N ILE A 313 -5.46 22.23 3.67
CA ILE A 313 -4.75 22.82 4.82
C ILE A 313 -5.20 22.18 6.13
N ASP A 314 -6.50 21.87 6.25
CA ASP A 314 -7.02 21.18 7.44
C ASP A 314 -6.48 19.75 7.56
N ASP A 315 -6.39 19.01 6.45
CA ASP A 315 -5.75 17.68 6.42
C ASP A 315 -4.26 17.76 6.80
N LEU A 316 -3.52 18.74 6.24
CA LEU A 316 -2.13 18.99 6.61
C LEU A 316 -1.98 19.22 8.12
N ARG A 317 -2.80 20.13 8.66
CA ARG A 317 -2.76 20.49 10.09
C ARG A 317 -3.07 19.29 10.98
N ALA A 318 -4.14 18.55 10.67
CA ALA A 318 -4.54 17.38 11.44
C ALA A 318 -3.42 16.32 11.51
N ALA A 319 -2.74 16.06 10.38
CA ALA A 319 -1.65 15.10 10.34
C ALA A 319 -0.38 15.57 11.09
N THR A 320 0.02 16.84 10.93
CA THR A 320 1.23 17.35 11.60
C THR A 320 1.03 17.55 13.10
N GLU A 321 -0.17 17.95 13.54
CA GLU A 321 -0.53 17.99 14.95
C GLU A 321 -0.55 16.58 15.56
N TRP A 322 -1.14 15.60 14.86
CA TRP A 322 -1.09 14.21 15.27
C TRP A 322 0.36 13.71 15.42
N LEU A 323 1.21 13.99 14.42
CA LEU A 323 2.61 13.57 14.41
C LEU A 323 3.37 14.16 15.61
N ALA A 324 3.19 15.46 15.89
CA ALA A 324 3.82 16.11 17.04
C ALA A 324 3.43 15.44 18.37
N ARG A 325 2.14 15.10 18.54
CA ARG A 325 1.62 14.46 19.75
C ARG A 325 2.10 13.02 19.92
N VAL A 326 2.29 12.31 18.82
CA VAL A 326 2.82 10.94 18.83
C VAL A 326 4.32 10.95 19.10
N HIS A 327 5.08 11.81 18.44
CA HIS A 327 6.52 11.93 18.61
C HIS A 327 6.93 12.43 20.01
N SER A 328 6.09 13.21 20.69
CA SER A 328 6.33 13.56 22.09
C SER A 328 6.16 12.38 23.06
N GLN A 329 5.43 11.33 22.68
CA GLN A 329 5.28 10.10 23.48
C GLN A 329 6.28 9.00 23.09
N TRP A 330 6.74 9.00 21.84
CA TRP A 330 7.73 8.05 21.30
C TRP A 330 9.15 8.58 21.30
N GLN A 331 9.43 9.55 22.14
CA GLN A 331 10.76 10.09 22.30
C GLN A 331 11.68 9.04 22.92
N VAL A 332 12.75 8.71 22.18
CA VAL A 332 13.78 7.78 22.62
C VAL A 332 14.88 8.52 23.39
N SER A 333 15.21 9.76 22.96
CA SER A 333 16.24 10.57 23.58
C SER A 333 16.02 12.08 23.39
N GLU A 334 16.48 12.85 24.38
CA GLU A 334 16.61 14.32 24.37
C GLU A 334 18.07 14.78 24.43
N ALA A 335 19.01 13.89 24.15
CA ALA A 335 20.43 14.20 24.24
C ALA A 335 20.78 15.43 23.40
N ALA A 336 21.73 16.21 23.92
CA ALA A 336 22.30 17.32 23.18
C ALA A 336 22.92 16.80 21.86
N TRP A 337 22.87 17.64 20.83
CA TRP A 337 23.51 17.34 19.55
C TRP A 337 25.03 17.34 19.77
N THR A 338 25.63 16.15 19.68
CA THR A 338 27.06 15.91 19.89
C THR A 338 27.77 15.61 18.57
N ASP A 339 29.10 15.57 18.58
CA ASP A 339 29.87 15.13 17.42
C ASP A 339 29.48 13.72 16.96
N SER A 340 29.12 12.83 17.90
CA SER A 340 28.61 11.50 17.56
C SER A 340 27.24 11.55 16.87
N GLU A 341 26.38 12.48 17.24
CA GLU A 341 25.07 12.66 16.58
C GLU A 341 25.25 13.33 15.20
N ILE A 342 26.20 14.25 15.06
CA ILE A 342 26.56 14.86 13.77
C ILE A 342 27.11 13.80 12.82
N ASP A 343 28.06 12.97 13.25
CA ASP A 343 28.61 11.89 12.42
C ASP A 343 27.49 10.91 12.03
N ARG A 344 26.69 10.46 13.00
CA ARG A 344 25.62 9.49 12.77
C ARG A 344 24.53 9.98 11.82
N TRP A 345 24.08 11.23 11.96
CA TRP A 345 22.90 11.73 11.25
C TRP A 345 23.24 12.60 10.05
N VAL A 346 24.45 13.15 9.96
CA VAL A 346 24.82 14.09 8.90
C VAL A 346 25.97 13.52 8.08
N GLU A 347 27.16 13.34 8.67
CA GLU A 347 28.34 12.95 7.89
C GLU A 347 28.21 11.55 7.30
N GLY A 348 27.82 10.56 8.11
CA GLY A 348 27.64 9.16 7.71
C GLY A 348 26.70 9.04 6.50
N PRO A 349 25.45 9.54 6.59
CA PRO A 349 24.52 9.51 5.46
C PRO A 349 25.04 10.24 4.21
N CYS A 350 25.68 11.41 4.35
CA CYS A 350 26.26 12.13 3.22
C CYS A 350 27.43 11.34 2.58
N ARG A 351 28.26 10.67 3.40
CA ARG A 351 29.35 9.79 2.97
C ARG A 351 28.82 8.56 2.24
N ASP A 352 27.73 7.96 2.72
CA ASP A 352 27.08 6.83 2.07
C ASP A 352 26.46 7.23 0.73
N TYR A 353 25.82 8.40 0.66
CA TYR A 353 25.33 8.96 -0.60
C TYR A 353 26.46 9.20 -1.59
N ALA A 354 27.54 9.84 -1.14
CA ALA A 354 28.73 10.08 -1.94
C ALA A 354 29.32 8.79 -2.51
N ARG A 355 29.43 7.75 -1.69
CA ARG A 355 29.90 6.42 -2.12
C ARG A 355 28.97 5.78 -3.14
N THR A 356 27.66 5.97 -2.98
CA THR A 356 26.64 5.29 -3.78
C THR A 356 26.42 5.96 -5.14
N PHE A 357 26.37 7.29 -5.17
CA PHE A 357 25.96 8.05 -6.36
C PHE A 357 27.07 8.95 -6.92
N GLY A 358 28.19 9.10 -6.21
CA GLY A 358 29.11 10.20 -6.43
C GLY A 358 28.49 11.55 -6.05
N PHE A 359 29.23 12.62 -6.26
CA PHE A 359 28.72 13.98 -6.13
C PHE A 359 29.47 14.93 -7.07
N ASP A 360 28.78 15.96 -7.53
CA ASP A 360 29.37 17.08 -8.28
C ASP A 360 29.76 18.21 -7.32
N ILE A 361 30.38 19.27 -7.86
CA ILE A 361 30.83 20.42 -7.06
C ILE A 361 29.69 21.10 -6.28
N ARG A 362 28.45 21.04 -6.78
CA ARG A 362 27.30 21.66 -6.10
C ARG A 362 26.85 20.81 -4.92
N THR A 363 26.83 19.50 -5.10
CA THR A 363 26.47 18.53 -4.05
C THR A 363 27.56 18.50 -2.97
N ASP A 364 28.84 18.62 -3.35
CA ASP A 364 29.95 18.79 -2.40
C ASP A 364 29.79 20.03 -1.53
N ARG A 365 29.48 21.18 -2.16
CA ARG A 365 29.18 22.42 -1.44
C ARG A 365 27.97 22.26 -0.52
N LEU A 366 26.88 21.66 -0.99
CA LEU A 366 25.69 21.39 -0.17
C LEU A 366 26.05 20.61 1.09
N PHE A 367 26.85 19.54 0.96
CA PHE A 367 27.24 18.70 2.10
C PHE A 367 28.20 19.43 3.04
N THR A 368 29.12 20.23 2.51
CA THR A 368 30.01 21.09 3.30
C THR A 368 29.21 22.12 4.11
N ASP A 369 28.26 22.81 3.48
CA ASP A 369 27.40 23.81 4.13
C ASP A 369 26.50 23.13 5.19
N THR A 370 25.95 21.95 4.87
CA THR A 370 25.14 21.13 5.80
C THR A 370 25.95 20.75 7.04
N TYR A 371 27.20 20.32 6.86
CA TYR A 371 28.09 19.96 7.96
C TYR A 371 28.46 21.18 8.81
N GLY A 372 28.81 22.31 8.19
CA GLY A 372 29.11 23.56 8.90
C GLY A 372 27.95 24.02 9.79
N HIS A 373 26.72 23.95 9.29
CA HIS A 373 25.52 24.28 10.07
C HIS A 373 25.22 23.24 11.16
N ALA A 374 25.46 21.95 10.89
CA ALA A 374 25.32 20.91 11.91
C ALA A 374 26.27 21.14 13.10
N GLN A 375 27.47 21.65 12.85
CA GLN A 375 28.43 21.99 13.91
C GLN A 375 27.99 23.19 14.76
N GLN A 376 27.32 24.18 14.16
CA GLN A 376 26.76 25.31 14.91
C GLN A 376 25.60 24.89 15.84
N LEU A 377 24.97 23.75 15.56
CA LEU A 377 23.90 23.17 16.38
C LEU A 377 24.43 22.35 17.58
N ARG A 378 25.76 22.23 17.75
CA ARG A 378 26.34 21.49 18.88
C ARG A 378 25.80 22.01 20.21
N GLY A 379 25.37 21.10 21.08
CA GLY A 379 24.77 21.42 22.37
C GLY A 379 23.28 21.77 22.33
N LYS A 380 22.71 22.07 21.15
CA LYS A 380 21.26 22.24 20.97
C LYS A 380 20.56 20.88 21.07
N ARG A 381 19.26 20.88 21.33
CA ARG A 381 18.47 19.64 21.44
C ARG A 381 17.69 19.38 20.18
N CYS A 382 17.77 18.15 19.67
CA CYS A 382 16.87 17.63 18.65
C CYS A 382 16.32 16.28 19.14
N PRO A 383 15.01 16.15 19.36
CA PRO A 383 14.39 14.90 19.76
C PRO A 383 14.71 13.76 18.80
N ILE A 384 15.20 12.64 19.34
CA ILE A 384 15.26 11.37 18.63
C ILE A 384 14.00 10.59 19.00
N VAL A 385 13.23 10.19 17.99
CA VAL A 385 11.89 9.60 18.16
C VAL A 385 11.79 8.30 17.36
N LEU A 386 10.84 7.43 17.75
CA LEU A 386 10.45 6.33 16.87
C LEU A 386 9.72 6.89 15.66
N GLN A 387 10.31 6.68 14.48
CA GLN A 387 9.77 7.17 13.22
C GLN A 387 8.76 6.21 12.60
N HIS A 388 8.03 6.69 11.61
CA HIS A 388 7.27 5.87 10.67
C HIS A 388 8.10 5.53 9.42
N ASP A 389 9.00 6.42 8.98
CA ASP A 389 9.93 6.29 7.85
C ASP A 389 9.28 6.37 6.45
N ASP A 390 8.00 6.05 6.34
CA ASP A 390 7.16 6.33 5.15
C ASP A 390 5.89 7.10 5.53
N PHE A 391 6.03 8.17 6.34
CA PHE A 391 4.89 9.01 6.74
C PHE A 391 4.39 9.89 5.60
N GLY A 392 3.81 9.29 4.55
CA GLY A 392 3.25 9.97 3.39
C GLY A 392 1.73 10.17 3.49
N PRO A 393 1.14 11.09 2.72
CA PRO A 393 -0.32 11.26 2.67
C PRO A 393 -1.11 10.00 2.27
N TRP A 394 -0.47 9.01 1.65
CA TRP A 394 -1.08 7.73 1.31
C TRP A 394 -1.25 6.80 2.52
N ASN A 395 -0.46 6.97 3.58
CA ASN A 395 -0.50 6.17 4.81
C ASN A 395 -1.34 6.81 5.92
N VAL A 396 -1.79 8.05 5.72
CA VAL A 396 -2.65 8.76 6.67
C VAL A 396 -4.09 8.72 6.19
N HIS A 397 -4.97 8.05 6.93
CA HIS A 397 -6.39 7.97 6.66
C HIS A 397 -7.18 8.88 7.59
N ARG A 398 -8.21 9.55 7.08
CA ARG A 398 -9.07 10.43 7.87
C ARG A 398 -10.53 10.16 7.61
N SER A 399 -11.29 10.02 8.70
CA SER A 399 -12.75 9.92 8.71
C SER A 399 -13.33 10.91 9.70
N ASP A 400 -14.66 10.97 9.78
CA ASP A 400 -15.37 11.78 10.78
C ASP A 400 -15.04 11.34 12.23
N GLN A 401 -14.52 10.12 12.41
CA GLN A 401 -14.09 9.57 13.70
C GLN A 401 -12.65 9.92 14.08
N GLY A 402 -11.89 10.53 13.17
CA GLY A 402 -10.49 10.91 13.39
C GLY A 402 -9.53 10.31 12.37
N LEU A 403 -8.25 10.33 12.73
CA LEU A 403 -7.12 9.94 11.89
C LEU A 403 -6.61 8.55 12.25
N THR A 404 -6.25 7.75 11.24
CA THR A 404 -5.56 6.47 11.42
C THR A 404 -4.35 6.39 10.50
N VAL A 405 -3.19 6.00 11.04
CA VAL A 405 -1.94 5.87 10.29
C VAL A 405 -1.58 4.40 10.13
N ILE A 406 -1.37 3.97 8.89
CA ILE A 406 -1.11 2.57 8.53
C ILE A 406 0.30 2.38 7.98
N ASP A 407 0.69 1.13 7.73
CA ASP A 407 1.92 0.76 7.04
C ASP A 407 3.18 1.03 7.85
N TRP A 408 3.22 0.46 9.06
CA TRP A 408 4.30 0.65 10.03
C TRP A 408 5.52 -0.24 9.75
N GLU A 409 5.85 -0.43 8.48
CA GLU A 409 7.01 -1.20 8.05
C GLU A 409 8.29 -0.43 8.43
N ALA A 410 9.01 -0.91 9.45
CA ALA A 410 10.41 -0.51 9.61
C ALA A 410 11.22 -1.47 8.75
N ASP A 411 11.83 -0.96 7.69
CA ASP A 411 12.74 -1.70 6.83
C ASP A 411 14.07 -2.05 7.54
N GLY A 412 14.10 -2.32 8.85
CA GLY A 412 15.34 -2.64 9.59
C GLY A 412 16.43 -1.54 9.58
N GLU A 413 16.28 -0.50 8.76
CA GLU A 413 17.17 0.63 8.55
C GLU A 413 16.98 1.74 9.58
N VAL A 414 15.86 1.71 10.32
CA VAL A 414 15.71 2.53 11.52
C VAL A 414 16.59 1.88 12.58
N PRO A 415 17.61 2.57 13.09
CA PRO A 415 18.29 2.10 14.28
C PRO A 415 17.22 1.85 15.34
N GLN A 416 17.30 0.75 16.08
CA GLN A 416 16.31 0.44 17.13
C GLN A 416 16.11 1.58 18.15
N GLY A 417 17.03 2.55 18.17
CA GLY A 417 16.98 3.80 18.94
C GLY A 417 16.34 5.02 18.27
N GLY A 418 15.59 4.90 17.17
CA GLY A 418 14.87 6.01 16.55
C GLY A 418 15.73 6.90 15.65
N ALA A 419 15.19 8.05 15.24
CA ALA A 419 15.83 9.04 14.37
C ALA A 419 15.31 10.47 14.62
N PRO A 420 15.98 11.53 14.11
CA PRO A 420 15.62 12.91 14.36
C PRO A 420 14.18 13.24 13.96
N ALA A 421 13.40 13.85 14.86
CA ALA A 421 11.96 13.99 14.71
C ALA A 421 11.47 14.72 13.45
N LEU A 422 12.30 15.54 12.80
CA LEU A 422 11.89 16.29 11.60
C LEU A 422 11.74 15.44 10.33
N GLN A 423 12.33 14.23 10.24
CA GLN A 423 12.38 13.54 8.95
C GLN A 423 10.99 13.08 8.45
N ASP A 424 10.17 12.47 9.32
CA ASP A 424 8.78 12.11 8.96
C ASP A 424 7.96 13.35 8.58
N LEU A 425 8.16 14.47 9.28
CA LEU A 425 7.49 15.73 8.97
C LEU A 425 7.90 16.26 7.60
N ILE A 426 9.20 16.34 7.31
CA ILE A 426 9.74 16.84 6.04
C ILE A 426 9.22 15.98 4.89
N TYR A 427 9.23 14.66 5.08
CA TYR A 427 8.71 13.70 4.10
C TYR A 427 7.21 13.94 3.87
N PHE A 428 6.41 14.03 4.92
CA PHE A 428 4.96 14.24 4.84
C PHE A 428 4.60 15.55 4.16
N VAL A 429 5.14 16.68 4.63
CA VAL A 429 4.81 18.02 4.13
C VAL A 429 5.16 18.14 2.66
N THR A 430 6.31 17.59 2.25
CA THR A 430 6.74 17.62 0.85
C THR A 430 5.78 16.81 -0.04
N HIS A 431 5.41 15.60 0.37
CA HIS A 431 4.49 14.78 -0.40
C HIS A 431 3.05 15.28 -0.36
N TRP A 432 2.60 15.86 0.76
CA TRP A 432 1.33 16.58 0.84
C TRP A 432 1.31 17.72 -0.18
N PHE A 433 2.38 18.51 -0.26
CA PHE A 433 2.48 19.60 -1.21
C PHE A 433 2.39 19.10 -2.66
N PHE A 434 3.05 17.98 -2.99
CA PHE A 434 2.91 17.36 -4.32
C PHE A 434 1.46 16.95 -4.61
N VAL A 435 0.77 16.37 -3.64
CA VAL A 435 -0.63 15.98 -3.81
C VAL A 435 -1.54 17.21 -3.96
N ALA A 436 -1.35 18.24 -3.13
CA ALA A 436 -2.13 19.49 -3.20
C ALA A 436 -1.94 20.20 -4.55
N MET A 437 -0.71 20.21 -5.06
CA MET A 437 -0.35 20.74 -6.38
C MET A 437 -0.68 19.81 -7.55
N ARG A 438 -1.18 18.59 -7.28
CA ARG A 438 -1.48 17.56 -8.29
C ARG A 438 -0.27 17.21 -9.16
N ALA A 439 0.91 17.23 -8.55
CA ALA A 439 2.18 16.85 -9.16
C ALA A 439 2.31 15.33 -9.22
N HIS A 440 1.81 14.73 -10.29
CA HIS A 440 1.78 13.27 -10.47
C HIS A 440 2.99 12.71 -11.22
N SER A 441 3.56 13.48 -12.15
CA SER A 441 4.76 13.07 -12.89
C SER A 441 6.03 13.43 -12.11
N ARG A 442 7.11 12.71 -12.37
CA ARG A 442 8.42 13.03 -11.80
C ARG A 442 8.86 14.47 -12.07
N SER A 443 8.67 14.95 -13.30
CA SER A 443 9.00 16.34 -13.68
C SER A 443 8.16 17.37 -12.93
N SER A 444 6.84 17.14 -12.81
CA SER A 444 5.96 18.05 -12.05
C SER A 444 6.25 18.02 -10.56
N ARG A 445 6.64 16.87 -9.98
CA ARG A 445 7.06 16.76 -8.58
C ARG A 445 8.36 17.50 -8.33
N ARG A 446 9.35 17.35 -9.21
CA ARG A 446 10.59 18.12 -9.14
C ARG A 446 10.30 19.63 -9.18
N HIS A 447 9.48 20.08 -10.10
CA HIS A 447 9.10 21.48 -10.19
C HIS A 447 8.35 21.98 -8.94
N ALA A 448 7.42 21.18 -8.40
CA ALA A 448 6.75 21.50 -7.15
C ALA A 448 7.74 21.57 -5.97
N TYR A 449 8.72 20.67 -5.93
CA TYR A 449 9.76 20.66 -4.91
C TYR A 449 10.67 21.90 -5.00
N GLU A 450 11.09 22.27 -6.21
CA GLU A 450 11.83 23.51 -6.49
C GLU A 450 11.06 24.73 -5.96
N ARG A 451 9.75 24.79 -6.22
CA ARG A 451 8.88 25.86 -5.68
C ARG A 451 8.83 25.86 -4.15
N LEU A 452 8.69 24.69 -3.52
CA LEU A 452 8.62 24.57 -2.07
C LEU A 452 9.91 25.06 -1.39
N VAL A 453 11.06 24.77 -1.99
CA VAL A 453 12.38 25.18 -1.47
C VAL A 453 12.68 26.66 -1.76
N ALA A 454 12.43 27.12 -2.99
CA ALA A 454 12.90 28.43 -3.45
C ALA A 454 11.95 29.61 -3.17
N SER A 455 10.66 29.37 -2.92
CA SER A 455 9.67 30.46 -2.89
C SER A 455 9.54 31.11 -1.52
N ASN A 456 9.32 32.44 -1.53
CA ASN A 456 8.90 33.20 -0.36
C ASN A 456 7.46 32.85 0.06
N PRO A 457 7.16 32.77 1.37
CA PRO A 457 5.86 32.32 1.88
C PRO A 457 4.66 33.11 1.36
N GLY A 458 4.82 34.41 1.10
CA GLY A 458 3.72 35.29 0.68
C GLY A 458 3.19 35.05 -0.74
N SER A 459 3.80 34.15 -1.51
CA SER A 459 3.47 33.92 -2.93
C SER A 459 2.45 32.80 -3.17
N ASP A 460 2.22 31.89 -2.21
CA ASP A 460 1.35 30.73 -2.39
C ASP A 460 0.78 30.24 -1.05
N ILE A 461 -0.55 30.10 -0.96
CA ILE A 461 -1.25 29.66 0.24
C ILE A 461 -0.84 28.25 0.71
N ALA A 462 -0.51 27.34 -0.21
CA ALA A 462 -0.08 25.99 0.13
C ALA A 462 1.35 25.99 0.69
N ILE A 463 2.23 26.88 0.21
CA ILE A 463 3.58 27.06 0.76
C ILE A 463 3.50 27.69 2.15
N ALA A 464 2.67 28.72 2.33
CA ALA A 464 2.43 29.33 3.64
C ALA A 464 1.90 28.29 4.65
N ALA A 465 0.95 27.45 4.23
CA ALA A 465 0.41 26.38 5.07
C ALA A 465 1.46 25.31 5.41
N ALA A 466 2.27 24.88 4.44
CA ALA A 466 3.37 23.94 4.66
C ALA A 466 4.36 24.48 5.71
N ARG A 467 4.79 25.74 5.58
CA ARG A 467 5.70 26.39 6.54
C ARG A 467 5.06 26.52 7.93
N ALA A 468 3.81 26.98 8.00
CA ALA A 468 3.09 27.10 9.27
C ALA A 468 2.91 25.76 10.00
N ALA A 469 2.72 24.67 9.24
CA ALA A 469 2.65 23.31 9.80
C ALA A 469 4.00 22.85 10.36
N VAL A 470 5.09 23.12 9.64
CA VAL A 470 6.46 22.83 10.10
C VAL A 470 6.82 23.63 11.35
N ASP A 471 6.52 24.93 11.37
CA ASP A 471 6.78 25.81 12.52
C ASP A 471 5.97 25.39 13.76
N SER A 472 4.72 25.00 13.56
CA SER A 472 3.86 24.53 14.66
C SER A 472 4.36 23.21 15.25
N TYR A 473 4.80 22.28 14.40
CA TYR A 473 5.42 21.04 14.85
C TYR A 473 6.74 21.28 15.61
N MET A 474 7.64 22.11 15.06
CA MET A 474 8.91 22.44 15.71
C MET A 474 8.70 23.08 17.07
N ARG A 475 7.74 24.02 17.19
CA ARG A 475 7.37 24.63 18.48
C ARG A 475 6.82 23.60 19.46
N ALA A 476 5.96 22.68 19.00
CA ALA A 476 5.39 21.63 19.84
C ALA A 476 6.46 20.70 20.44
N LEU A 477 7.51 20.40 19.67
CA LEU A 477 8.64 19.57 20.12
C LEU A 477 9.87 20.36 20.58
N ARG A 478 9.77 21.69 20.68
CA ARG A 478 10.85 22.61 21.10
C ARG A 478 12.16 22.43 20.31
N ILE A 479 12.04 22.21 19.00
CA ILE A 479 13.18 22.04 18.09
C ILE A 479 13.70 23.42 17.68
N ASP A 480 15.02 23.62 17.77
CA ASP A 480 15.66 24.83 17.23
C ASP A 480 15.43 24.91 15.71
N PRO A 481 14.86 26.01 15.18
CA PRO A 481 14.53 26.12 13.75
C PRO A 481 15.72 25.87 12.80
N ALA A 482 16.96 26.11 13.24
CA ALA A 482 18.13 25.86 12.44
C ALA A 482 18.33 24.36 12.09
N PHE A 483 17.75 23.43 12.86
CA PHE A 483 17.74 22.00 12.49
C PHE A 483 17.00 21.72 11.18
N LEU A 484 16.02 22.54 10.79
CA LEU A 484 15.22 22.28 9.59
C LEU A 484 16.08 22.26 8.33
N ARG A 485 17.04 23.19 8.22
CA ARG A 485 17.94 23.30 7.06
C ARG A 485 18.78 22.03 6.90
N VAL A 486 19.43 21.61 7.98
CA VAL A 486 20.29 20.41 8.02
C VAL A 486 19.48 19.14 7.77
N LEU A 487 18.38 18.96 8.50
CA LEU A 487 17.59 17.72 8.42
C LEU A 487 16.79 17.59 7.13
N THR A 488 16.53 18.70 6.41
CA THR A 488 15.97 18.63 5.05
C THR A 488 16.92 17.93 4.09
N VAL A 489 18.21 18.28 4.10
CA VAL A 489 19.23 17.62 3.26
C VAL A 489 19.35 16.14 3.63
N VAL A 490 19.53 15.86 4.92
CA VAL A 490 19.71 14.49 5.44
C VAL A 490 18.54 13.59 5.09
N THR A 491 17.30 14.10 5.20
CA THR A 491 16.09 13.31 4.88
C THR A 491 16.17 12.74 3.46
N TRP A 492 16.45 13.58 2.46
CA TRP A 492 16.49 13.13 1.07
C TRP A 492 17.72 12.31 0.74
N VAL A 493 18.86 12.59 1.37
CA VAL A 493 20.07 11.77 1.29
C VAL A 493 19.78 10.34 1.75
N ARG A 494 19.16 10.18 2.94
CA ARG A 494 18.80 8.86 3.48
C ARG A 494 17.80 8.13 2.58
N HIS A 495 16.73 8.80 2.14
CA HIS A 495 15.75 8.18 1.23
C HIS A 495 16.36 7.79 -0.11
N ALA A 496 17.31 8.56 -0.65
CA ALA A 496 18.01 8.21 -1.88
C ALA A 496 18.82 6.93 -1.71
N VAL A 497 19.67 6.84 -0.68
CA VAL A 497 20.48 5.65 -0.41
C VAL A 497 19.60 4.44 -0.13
N ALA A 498 18.62 4.55 0.77
CA ALA A 498 17.69 3.48 1.12
C ALA A 498 16.94 2.94 -0.10
N ARG A 499 16.44 3.83 -0.98
CA ARG A 499 15.75 3.43 -2.21
C ARG A 499 16.68 2.64 -3.15
N HIS A 500 17.94 3.04 -3.26
CA HIS A 500 18.91 2.32 -4.11
C HIS A 500 19.27 0.95 -3.53
N LEU A 501 19.45 0.85 -2.21
CA LEU A 501 19.72 -0.43 -1.55
C LEU A 501 18.56 -1.43 -1.70
N ARG A 502 17.31 -0.95 -1.68
CA ARG A 502 16.11 -1.77 -1.90
C ARG A 502 15.91 -2.20 -3.35
N ASP A 503 16.29 -1.35 -4.30
CA ASP A 503 16.02 -1.55 -5.74
C ASP A 503 17.30 -1.41 -6.55
N GLN A 504 18.28 -2.28 -6.27
CA GLN A 504 19.57 -2.32 -6.96
C GLN A 504 19.44 -2.63 -8.46
N SER A 505 18.29 -3.19 -8.88
CA SER A 505 17.96 -3.45 -10.28
C SER A 505 17.55 -2.21 -11.06
N SER A 506 17.06 -1.16 -10.39
CA SER A 506 16.65 0.06 -11.05
C SER A 506 17.86 0.97 -11.32
N PRO A 507 18.00 1.52 -12.54
CA PRO A 507 19.03 2.52 -12.81
C PRO A 507 18.93 3.67 -11.81
N VAL A 508 20.08 4.19 -11.35
CA VAL A 508 20.16 5.34 -10.43
C VAL A 508 19.31 6.51 -10.90
N GLU A 509 19.24 6.70 -12.22
CA GLU A 509 18.41 7.72 -12.86
C GLU A 509 16.93 7.60 -12.52
N HIS A 510 16.41 6.48 -12.04
CA HIS A 510 15.00 6.32 -11.63
C HIS A 510 14.75 6.70 -10.17
N ASN A 511 15.79 7.00 -9.40
CA ASN A 511 15.67 7.40 -8.00
C ASN A 511 15.31 8.89 -7.89
N GLN A 512 14.01 9.18 -7.71
CA GLN A 512 13.52 10.56 -7.59
C GLN A 512 14.15 11.35 -6.43
N TYR A 513 14.64 10.69 -5.38
CA TYR A 513 15.22 11.38 -4.23
C TYR A 513 16.61 11.95 -4.55
N VAL A 514 17.34 11.36 -5.52
CA VAL A 514 18.57 11.95 -6.08
C VAL A 514 18.27 13.29 -6.75
N ASP A 515 17.11 13.43 -7.41
CA ASP A 515 16.71 14.72 -7.99
C ASP A 515 16.45 15.76 -6.90
N TYR A 516 15.87 15.36 -5.77
CA TYR A 516 15.61 16.28 -4.66
C TYR A 516 16.92 16.76 -4.00
N VAL A 517 17.90 15.88 -3.81
CA VAL A 517 19.24 16.28 -3.35
C VAL A 517 19.90 17.24 -4.36
N LYS A 518 19.81 16.97 -5.66
CA LYS A 518 20.33 17.86 -6.71
C LYS A 518 19.60 19.21 -6.73
N THR A 519 18.29 19.24 -6.53
CA THR A 519 17.52 20.48 -6.38
C THR A 519 18.01 21.27 -5.17
N LEU A 520 18.19 20.64 -4.00
CA LEU A 520 18.75 21.31 -2.83
C LEU A 520 20.15 21.87 -3.09
N ALA A 521 21.00 21.14 -3.82
CA ALA A 521 22.34 21.62 -4.18
C ALA A 521 22.32 22.88 -5.06
N VAL A 522 21.31 23.04 -5.93
CA VAL A 522 21.11 24.28 -6.70
C VAL A 522 20.69 25.44 -5.79
N TYR A 523 19.86 25.18 -4.79
CA TYR A 523 19.30 26.17 -3.87
C TYR A 523 20.02 26.22 -2.51
N ALA A 524 21.25 25.72 -2.41
CA ALA A 524 21.99 25.70 -1.15
C ALA A 524 22.14 27.10 -0.54
N HIS A 525 22.36 28.11 -1.39
CA HIS A 525 22.38 29.52 -0.99
C HIS A 525 21.06 29.97 -0.35
N VAL A 526 19.90 29.59 -0.88
CA VAL A 526 18.60 29.91 -0.27
C VAL A 526 18.40 29.17 1.06
N LEU A 527 18.94 27.96 1.16
CA LEU A 527 18.77 27.12 2.35
C LEU A 527 19.65 27.59 3.52
N PHE A 528 20.88 28.02 3.23
CA PHE A 528 21.93 28.23 4.23
C PHE A 528 22.45 29.65 4.34
N ASP A 529 22.32 30.48 3.30
CA ASP A 529 22.65 31.89 3.44
C ASP A 529 21.48 32.54 4.19
N ASP A 530 21.76 33.14 5.34
CA ASP A 530 20.75 33.94 6.03
C ASP A 530 20.28 35.02 5.06
N ALA A 531 18.96 35.04 4.81
CA ALA A 531 18.35 36.08 4.02
C ALA A 531 18.85 37.41 4.60
N ILE A 532 19.62 38.15 3.81
CA ILE A 532 19.82 39.58 4.04
C ILE A 532 18.39 40.13 4.06
N GLU A 533 17.92 40.47 5.27
CA GLU A 533 16.56 40.96 5.56
C GLU A 533 16.10 42.05 4.59
#